data_AF-A0A6I3UA55-F1
#
_entry.id   AF-A0A6I3UA55-F1
#
_cell.length_a   1.000
_cell.length_b   1.000
_cell.length_c   1.000
_cell.angle_alpha   90.00
_cell.angle_beta   90.00
_cell.angle_gamma   90.00
#
_symmetry.space_group_name_H-M   'P 1'
#
loop_
_entity.id
_entity.type
_entity.pdbx_description
1 polymer ?
#
loop_
_entity_poly.entity_id
_entity_poly.type
_entity_poly.pdbx_seq_one_letter_code
_entity_poly.pdbx_strand_id
1 'polypeptide(L)'
;INVPWCSWTNSGVIYHEDENPVEVLQQVIHYQSVASAKVVQLGRKINKNFKIGCMLAMVPFYPNTCDTKDILASQKAMEHRLFHYGDLHVFGERPYY
;
A
#
# COMPACT_ATOMS: atom_id res chain seq x y z
N ILE A 1 -0.62 0.46 -14.40
CA ILE A 1 -1.39 -0.66 -13.81
C ILE A 1 -1.31 -1.92 -14.67
N ASN A 2 -1.19 -1.82 -16.01
CA ASN A 2 -0.98 -2.98 -16.87
C ASN A 2 0.52 -3.37 -17.03
N VAL A 3 1.19 -3.66 -15.91
CA VAL A 3 2.56 -4.20 -15.90
C VAL A 3 2.55 -5.53 -15.13
N PRO A 4 2.29 -6.66 -15.82
CA PRO A 4 2.12 -7.97 -15.16
C PRO A 4 3.28 -8.34 -14.24
N TRP A 5 4.49 -7.93 -14.61
CA TRP A 5 5.71 -8.15 -13.84
C TRP A 5 5.62 -7.56 -12.42
N CYS A 6 5.24 -6.29 -12.28
CA CYS A 6 5.25 -5.61 -10.97
C CYS A 6 4.21 -6.19 -10.00
N SER A 7 3.05 -6.60 -10.51
CA SER A 7 2.00 -7.21 -9.67
C SER A 7 2.37 -8.61 -9.22
N TRP A 8 3.07 -9.38 -10.06
CA TRP A 8 3.61 -10.67 -9.68
C TRP A 8 4.74 -10.53 -8.65
N THR A 9 5.70 -9.63 -8.84
CA THR A 9 6.84 -9.48 -7.90
C THR A 9 6.44 -8.88 -6.54
N ASN A 10 5.44 -8.00 -6.50
CA ASN A 10 5.06 -7.32 -5.26
C ASN A 10 4.00 -8.12 -4.47
N SER A 11 3.02 -8.69 -5.15
CA SER A 11 1.86 -9.31 -4.49
C SER A 11 1.56 -10.73 -4.95
N GLY A 12 2.32 -11.28 -5.91
CA GLY A 12 2.10 -12.62 -6.44
C GLY A 12 0.84 -12.74 -7.30
N VAL A 13 0.34 -11.62 -7.84
CA VAL A 13 -0.94 -11.57 -8.55
C VAL A 13 -0.71 -11.38 -10.04
N ILE A 14 -1.41 -12.19 -10.83
CA ILE A 14 -1.49 -12.09 -12.29
C ILE A 14 -2.95 -11.73 -12.58
N TYR A 15 -3.18 -10.59 -13.24
CA TYR A 15 -4.53 -10.17 -13.62
C TYR A 15 -5.01 -10.98 -14.83
N HIS A 16 -6.28 -11.34 -14.83
CA HIS A 16 -6.94 -11.93 -16.00
C HIS A 16 -7.50 -10.84 -16.92
N GLU A 17 -7.68 -11.16 -18.21
CA GLU A 17 -8.16 -10.19 -19.22
C GLU A 17 -9.57 -9.66 -18.94
N ASP A 18 -10.39 -10.44 -18.22
CA ASP A 18 -11.78 -10.11 -17.88
C ASP A 18 -11.92 -9.29 -16.58
N GLU A 19 -10.82 -9.03 -15.87
CA GLU A 19 -10.84 -8.38 -14.56
C GLU A 19 -10.47 -6.90 -14.62
N ASN A 20 -11.11 -6.08 -13.76
CA ASN A 20 -10.66 -4.72 -13.53
C ASN A 20 -9.41 -4.73 -12.63
N PRO A 21 -8.21 -4.38 -13.14
CA PRO A 21 -6.98 -4.50 -12.36
C PRO A 21 -6.94 -3.59 -11.12
N VAL A 22 -7.70 -2.48 -11.13
CA VAL A 22 -7.78 -1.57 -9.98
C VAL A 22 -8.51 -2.23 -8.83
N GLU A 23 -9.65 -2.86 -9.10
CA GLU A 23 -10.46 -3.53 -8.08
C GLU A 23 -9.72 -4.73 -7.49
N VAL A 24 -9.11 -5.55 -8.35
CA VAL A 24 -8.28 -6.67 -7.92
C VAL A 24 -7.14 -6.18 -7.03
N LEU A 25 -6.44 -5.11 -7.43
CA LEU A 25 -5.35 -4.55 -6.63
C LEU A 25 -5.83 -4.05 -5.26
N GLN A 26 -6.98 -3.36 -5.19
CA GLN A 26 -7.56 -2.93 -3.91
C GLN A 26 -7.85 -4.12 -2.99
N GLN A 27 -8.38 -5.21 -3.55
CA GLN A 27 -8.68 -6.42 -2.79
C GLN A 27 -7.41 -7.11 -2.29
N VAL A 28 -6.40 -7.21 -3.14
CA VAL A 28 -5.10 -7.79 -2.82
C VAL A 28 -4.43 -7.04 -1.67
N ILE A 29 -4.41 -5.71 -1.74
CA ILE A 29 -3.86 -4.85 -0.69
C ILE A 29 -4.59 -5.10 0.63
N HIS A 30 -5.92 -5.14 0.62
CA HIS A 30 -6.70 -5.41 1.82
C HIS A 30 -6.31 -6.75 2.46
N TYR A 31 -6.22 -7.82 1.67
CA TYR A 31 -5.81 -9.12 2.17
C TYR A 31 -4.38 -9.13 2.71
N GLN A 32 -3.44 -8.45 2.06
CA GLN A 32 -2.06 -8.33 2.52
C GLN A 32 -1.98 -7.63 3.87
N SER A 33 -2.72 -6.53 4.06
CA SER A 33 -2.75 -5.80 5.32
C SER A 33 -3.37 -6.63 6.46
N VAL A 34 -4.48 -7.33 6.20
CA VAL A 34 -5.10 -8.23 7.19
C VAL A 34 -4.18 -9.40 7.53
N ALA A 35 -3.48 -9.97 6.55
CA ALA A 35 -2.50 -11.02 6.78
C ALA A 35 -1.34 -10.53 7.65
N SER A 36 -0.81 -9.33 7.38
CA SER A 36 0.22 -8.70 8.20
C SER A 36 -0.23 -8.53 9.66
N ALA A 37 -1.45 -8.04 9.89
CA ALA A 37 -1.99 -7.89 11.25
C ALA A 37 -2.12 -9.25 11.99
N LYS A 38 -2.59 -10.29 11.30
CA LYS A 38 -2.70 -11.65 11.85
C LYS A 38 -1.32 -12.23 12.21
N VAL A 39 -0.32 -12.02 11.35
CA VAL A 39 1.06 -12.48 11.60
C VAL A 39 1.66 -11.79 12.81
N VAL A 40 1.46 -10.48 12.97
CA VAL A 40 1.91 -9.76 14.18
C VAL A 40 1.23 -10.32 15.43
N GLN A 41 -0.09 -10.55 15.38
CA GLN A 41 -0.84 -11.10 16.51
C GLN A 41 -0.33 -12.50 16.90
N LEU A 42 -0.10 -13.37 15.93
CA LEU A 42 0.43 -14.72 16.16
C LEU A 42 1.88 -14.69 16.66
N GLY A 43 2.73 -13.85 16.05
CA GLY A 43 4.12 -13.70 16.46
C GLY A 43 4.26 -13.24 17.91
N ARG A 44 3.40 -12.32 18.35
CA ARG A 44 3.34 -11.87 19.76
C ARG A 44 2.85 -12.96 20.72
N LYS A 45 2.02 -13.90 20.28
CA LYS A 45 1.61 -15.08 21.08
C LYS A 45 2.76 -16.06 21.26
N ILE A 46 3.58 -16.27 20.23
CA ILE A 46 4.74 -17.18 20.26
C ILE A 46 5.85 -16.58 21.12
N ASN A 47 6.23 -15.33 20.88
CA ASN A 47 7.25 -14.64 21.64
C ASN A 47 6.97 -13.13 21.69
N LYS A 48 6.75 -12.62 22.90
CA LYS A 48 6.48 -11.20 23.12
C LYS A 48 7.66 -10.29 22.73
N ASN A 49 8.88 -10.82 22.70
CA ASN A 49 10.10 -10.07 22.40
C ASN A 49 10.37 -9.91 20.91
N PHE A 50 9.63 -10.58 20.01
CA PHE A 50 9.81 -10.39 18.58
C PHE A 50 9.55 -8.94 18.17
N LYS A 51 10.39 -8.41 17.28
CA LYS A 51 10.22 -7.10 16.68
C LYS A 51 9.75 -7.32 15.24
N ILE A 52 8.45 -7.12 15.02
CA ILE A 52 7.79 -7.31 13.72
C ILE A 52 7.36 -5.92 13.26
N GLY A 53 7.85 -5.52 12.09
CA GLY A 53 7.51 -4.26 11.45
C GLY A 53 6.92 -4.49 10.06
N CYS A 54 6.71 -3.39 9.32
CA CYS A 54 6.26 -3.40 7.93
C CYS A 54 7.33 -2.70 7.06
N MET A 55 7.48 -3.16 5.82
CA MET A 55 8.29 -2.49 4.80
C MET A 55 7.34 -1.87 3.78
N LEU A 56 7.49 -0.56 3.56
CA LEU A 56 6.68 0.20 2.62
C LEU A 56 7.59 0.78 1.54
N ALA A 57 7.22 0.57 0.27
CA ALA A 57 7.95 1.11 -0.87
C ALA A 57 7.68 2.61 -1.05
N MET A 58 8.46 3.43 -0.32
CA MET A 58 8.36 4.89 -0.36
C MET A 58 9.05 5.47 -1.59
N VAL A 59 8.27 6.08 -2.48
CA VAL A 59 8.74 6.84 -3.65
C VAL A 59 8.15 8.25 -3.56
N PRO A 60 8.91 9.24 -3.08
CA PRO A 60 8.41 10.60 -2.91
C PRO A 60 8.12 11.23 -4.27
N PHE A 61 7.00 11.95 -4.36
CA PHE A 61 6.69 12.80 -5.51
C PHE A 61 6.96 14.25 -5.16
N TYR A 62 7.70 14.93 -6.03
CA TYR A 62 7.98 16.34 -5.90
C TYR A 62 7.27 17.10 -7.03
N PRO A 63 6.74 18.31 -6.74
CA PRO A 63 6.17 19.15 -7.78
C PRO A 63 7.26 19.62 -8.74
N ASN A 64 6.94 19.71 -10.02
CA ASN A 64 7.89 20.19 -11.04
C ASN A 64 8.07 21.70 -10.97
N THR A 65 7.00 22.43 -10.60
CA THR A 65 7.01 23.89 -10.45
C THR A 65 6.34 24.32 -9.15
N CYS A 66 6.47 25.60 -8.80
CA CYS A 66 5.78 26.20 -7.64
C CYS A 66 4.31 26.54 -7.91
N ASP A 67 3.74 26.15 -9.06
CA ASP A 67 2.31 26.34 -9.32
C ASP A 67 1.49 25.53 -8.31
N THR A 68 0.45 26.15 -7.74
CA THR A 68 -0.48 25.51 -6.81
C THR A 68 -1.05 24.19 -7.36
N LYS A 69 -1.26 24.10 -8.68
CA LYS A 69 -1.75 22.87 -9.32
C LYS A 69 -0.75 21.73 -9.23
N ASP A 70 0.53 22.00 -9.45
CA ASP A 70 1.60 21.00 -9.40
C ASP A 70 1.85 20.53 -7.95
N ILE A 71 1.78 21.46 -6.99
CA ILE A 71 1.87 21.16 -5.57
C ILE A 71 0.73 20.21 -5.17
N LEU A 72 -0.52 20.55 -5.52
CA LEU A 72 -1.68 19.70 -5.20
C LEU A 72 -1.60 18.33 -5.88
N ALA A 73 -1.12 18.27 -7.13
CA ALA A 73 -0.94 17.00 -7.83
C ALA A 73 0.10 16.11 -7.14
N SER A 74 1.22 16.69 -6.69
CA SER A 74 2.25 15.93 -5.94
C SER A 74 1.71 15.39 -4.61
N GLN A 75 0.91 16.18 -3.89
CA GLN A 75 0.29 15.75 -2.63
C GLN A 75 -0.67 14.58 -2.85
N LYS A 76 -1.58 14.70 -3.82
CA LYS A 76 -2.50 13.60 -4.18
C LYS A 76 -1.77 12.34 -4.64
N ALA A 77 -0.67 12.48 -5.37
CA ALA A 77 0.14 11.35 -5.78
C ALA A 77 0.81 10.65 -4.58
N MET A 78 1.28 11.41 -3.58
CA MET A 78 1.82 10.85 -2.33
C MET A 78 0.73 10.19 -1.48
N GLU A 79 -0.45 10.80 -1.38
CA GLU A 79 -1.63 10.27 -0.70
C GLU A 79 -2.01 8.89 -1.23
N HIS A 80 -2.20 8.77 -2.55
CA HIS A 80 -2.59 7.52 -3.18
C HIS A 80 -1.50 6.43 -3.15
N ARG A 81 -0.22 6.81 -3.19
CA ARG A 81 0.88 5.84 -3.33
C ARG A 81 1.47 5.40 -2.01
N LEU A 82 1.46 6.25 -0.99
CA LEU A 82 2.14 5.98 0.27
C LEU A 82 1.19 6.05 1.46
N PHE A 83 0.58 7.22 1.67
CA PHE A 83 -0.10 7.50 2.93
C PHE A 83 -1.26 6.54 3.14
N HIS A 84 -2.00 6.19 2.09
CA HIS A 84 -3.07 5.20 2.18
C HIS A 84 -2.66 3.85 2.81
N TYR A 85 -1.42 3.41 2.56
CA TYR A 85 -0.90 2.14 3.08
C TYR A 85 -0.14 2.33 4.40
N GLY A 86 0.63 3.41 4.52
CA GLY A 86 1.38 3.74 5.73
C GLY A 86 0.44 4.04 6.90
N ASP A 87 -0.57 4.87 6.69
CA ASP A 87 -1.57 5.27 7.69
C ASP A 87 -2.32 4.05 8.21
N LEU A 88 -2.66 3.09 7.32
CA LEU A 88 -3.29 1.84 7.71
C LEU A 88 -2.41 1.03 8.68
N HIS A 89 -1.10 0.98 8.46
CA HIS A 89 -0.18 0.23 9.33
C HIS A 89 0.11 0.93 10.67
N VAL A 90 0.01 2.26 10.72
CA VAL A 90 0.30 3.06 11.92
C VAL A 90 -0.95 3.27 12.77
N PHE A 91 -2.04 3.73 12.15
CA PHE A 91 -3.29 4.08 12.83
C PHE A 91 -4.30 2.94 12.86
N GLY A 92 -4.18 1.95 11.97
CA GLY A 92 -5.10 0.82 11.90
C GLY A 92 -6.42 1.14 11.19
N GLU A 93 -6.55 2.33 10.60
CA GLU A 93 -7.74 2.77 9.86
C GLU A 93 -7.38 3.22 8.44
N ARG A 94 -8.33 3.05 7.52
CA ARG A 94 -8.15 3.51 6.14
C ARG A 94 -8.49 5.00 6.07
N PRO A 95 -7.59 5.86 5.56
CA PRO A 95 -7.87 7.28 5.43
C PRO A 95 -8.98 7.59 4.41
N TYR A 96 -9.70 8.71 4.63
CA TYR A 96 -10.89 9.13 3.86
C TYR A 96 -10.59 10.18 2.76
N TYR A 97 -9.33 10.59 2.58
CA TYR A 97 -8.95 11.57 1.54
C TYR A 97 -8.93 10.98 0.13
#